data_AF-X1RTJ3-F1
#
_entry.id   AF-X1RTJ3-F1
#
_cell.length_a   1.000
_cell.length_b   1.000
_cell.length_c   1.000
_cell.angle_alpha   90.00
_cell.angle_beta   90.00
_cell.angle_gamma   90.00
#
_symmetry.space_group_name_H-M   'P 1'
#
loop_
_entity.id
_entity.type
_entity.pdbx_description
1 polymer ?
#
loop_
_entity_poly.entity_id
_entity_poly.type
_entity_poly.pdbx_seq_one_letter_code
_entity_poly.pdbx_strand_id
1 'polypeptide(L)' 'MDFNLSEDQLMFQESAREFAEKRLFSIAEELDAKGETPKELLNEVGELGYFGLLAPEEYGGLGVDTLSYA' A
#
# COMPACT_ATOMS: atom_id res chain seq x y z
N MET A 1 27.70 -8.56 -7.74
CA MET A 1 26.44 -8.72 -7.00
C MET A 1 25.66 -7.44 -7.24
N ASP A 2 24.44 -7.56 -7.75
CA ASP A 2 23.56 -6.42 -7.94
C ASP A 2 22.70 -6.27 -6.68
N PHE A 3 22.56 -5.03 -6.21
CA PHE A 3 21.83 -4.67 -5.00
C PHE A 3 20.69 -3.68 -5.29
N ASN A 4 20.44 -3.37 -6.57
CA ASN A 4 19.32 -2.55 -6.96
C ASN A 4 18.01 -3.34 -6.85
N LEU A 5 16.92 -2.61 -6.65
CA LEU A 5 15.58 -3.17 -6.78
C LEU A 5 15.31 -3.54 -8.24
N SER A 6 14.47 -4.57 -8.44
CA SER A 6 13.94 -4.88 -9.77
C SER A 6 12.99 -3.77 -10.25
N GLU A 7 12.71 -3.75 -11.55
CA GLU A 7 11.71 -2.82 -12.12
C GLU A 7 10.33 -3.01 -11.46
N ASP A 8 9.90 -4.26 -11.23
CA ASP A 8 8.63 -4.56 -10.55
C ASP A 8 8.60 -4.02 -9.11
N GLN A 9 9.72 -4.14 -8.37
CA GLN A 9 9.85 -3.61 -7.02
C GLN A 9 9.79 -2.08 -7.00
N LEU A 10 10.45 -1.42 -7.97
CA LEU A 10 10.40 0.04 -8.12
C LEU A 10 8.99 0.52 -8.47
N MET A 11 8.33 -0.14 -9.41
CA MET A 11 6.96 0.19 -9.81
C MET A 11 5.98 0.03 -8.63
N PHE A 12 6.10 -1.05 -7.86
CA PHE A 12 5.29 -1.24 -6.67
C PHE A 12 5.54 -0.12 -5.64
N GLN A 13 6.80 0.19 -5.34
CA GLN A 13 7.16 1.28 -4.43
C GLN A 13 6.61 2.64 -4.89
N GLU A 14 6.69 2.96 -6.18
CA GLU A 14 6.15 4.19 -6.74
C GLU A 14 4.63 4.24 -6.59
N SER A 15 3.92 3.15 -6.91
CA SER A 15 2.45 3.11 -6.77
C SER A 15 1.99 3.30 -5.32
N ALA A 16 2.66 2.67 -4.35
CA ALA A 16 2.39 2.84 -2.93
C ALA A 16 2.64 4.29 -2.47
N ARG A 17 3.74 4.89 -2.92
CA ARG A 17 4.09 6.29 -2.62
C ARG A 17 3.04 7.25 -3.18
N GLU A 18 2.65 7.08 -4.44
CA GLU A 18 1.65 7.96 -5.06
C GLU A 18 0.32 7.92 -4.32
N PHE A 19 -0.14 6.74 -3.91
CA PHE A 19 -1.36 6.61 -3.10
C PHE A 19 -1.21 7.34 -1.76
N ALA A 20 -0.10 7.13 -1.05
CA ALA A 20 0.14 7.80 0.22
C ALA A 20 0.16 9.33 0.08
N GLU A 21 0.86 9.87 -0.92
CA GLU A 21 0.99 11.32 -1.13
C GLU A 21 -0.32 11.96 -1.63
N LYS A 22 -1.01 11.32 -2.59
CA LYS A 22 -2.20 11.92 -3.21
C LYS A 22 -3.46 11.72 -2.37
N ARG A 23 -3.59 10.57 -1.69
CA ARG A 23 -4.83 10.17 -1.02
C ARG A 23 -4.78 10.30 0.50
N LEU A 24 -3.67 9.89 1.13
CA LEU A 24 -3.57 9.83 2.59
C LEU A 24 -3.06 11.13 3.20
N PHE A 25 -2.01 11.72 2.61
CA PHE A 25 -1.31 12.87 3.18
C PHE A 25 -2.23 14.06 3.44
N SER A 26 -3.17 14.33 2.54
CA SER A 26 -4.10 15.46 2.63
C SER A 26 -5.13 15.35 3.75
N ILE A 27 -5.38 14.14 4.27
CA ILE A 27 -6.42 13.88 5.30
C ILE A 27 -5.84 13.36 6.61
N ALA A 28 -4.54 13.02 6.65
CA ALA A 28 -3.91 12.35 7.78
C ALA A 28 -4.01 13.15 9.10
N GLU A 29 -3.70 14.45 9.07
CA GLU A 29 -3.73 15.31 10.25
C GLU A 29 -5.14 15.44 10.84
N GLU A 30 -6.15 15.56 9.99
CA GLU A 30 -7.55 15.65 10.43
C GLU A 30 -8.04 14.35 11.05
N LEU A 31 -7.72 13.20 10.43
CA LEU A 31 -8.10 11.90 10.95
C LEU A 31 -7.43 11.58 12.28
N ASP A 32 -6.15 11.94 12.44
CA ASP A 32 -5.42 11.78 13.70
C ASP A 32 -6.04 12.63 14.81
N ALA A 33 -6.30 13.92 14.54
CA ALA A 33 -6.92 14.82 15.50
C ALA A 33 -8.31 14.36 15.97
N LYS A 34 -9.06 13.66 15.10
CA LYS A 34 -10.39 13.12 15.43
C LYS A 34 -10.36 11.68 15.96
N GLY A 35 -9.25 10.96 15.82
CA GLY A 35 -9.17 9.53 16.11
C GLY A 35 -10.08 8.70 15.20
N GLU A 36 -10.27 9.13 13.95
CA GLU A 36 -11.20 8.49 13.01
C GLU A 36 -10.47 7.52 12.07
N THR A 37 -11.15 6.44 11.69
CA THR A 37 -10.69 5.52 10.66
C THR A 37 -11.86 5.26 9.69
N PRO A 38 -12.05 6.13 8.68
CA PRO A 38 -13.20 6.07 7.80
C PRO A 38 -13.29 4.73 7.07
N LYS A 39 -14.48 4.14 7.04
CA LYS A 39 -14.71 2.83 6.41
C LYS A 39 -14.43 2.90 4.90
N GLU A 40 -14.76 4.02 4.28
CA GLU A 40 -14.55 4.27 2.86
C GLU A 40 -13.06 4.23 2.51
N LEU A 41 -12.22 4.82 3.36
CA LEU A 41 -10.76 4.78 3.20
C LEU A 41 -10.23 3.36 3.37
N LEU A 42 -10.73 2.62 4.36
CA LEU A 42 -10.35 1.21 4.55
C LEU A 42 -10.75 0.35 3.35
N ASN A 43 -11.94 0.57 2.76
CA ASN A 43 -12.36 -0.14 1.56
C ASN A 43 -11.43 0.16 0.38
N GLU A 44 -11.07 1.43 0.16
CA GLU A 44 -10.15 1.84 -0.90
C GLU A 44 -8.77 1.18 -0.75
N VAL A 45 -8.20 1.18 0.46
CA VAL A 45 -6.94 0.49 0.77
C VAL A 45 -7.06 -1.03 0.57
N GLY A 46 -8.22 -1.61 0.89
CA GLY A 46 -8.51 -3.02 0.69
C GLY A 46 -8.62 -3.41 -0.79
N GLU A 47 -9.26 -2.59 -1.61
CA GLU A 47 -9.37 -2.78 -3.07
C GLU A 47 -8.02 -2.72 -3.76
N LEU A 48 -7.07 -1.95 -3.22
CA LEU A 48 -5.68 -1.93 -3.66
C LEU A 48 -4.87 -3.16 -3.22
N GLY A 49 -5.45 -4.05 -2.38
CA GLY A 49 -4.79 -5.28 -1.91
C GLY A 49 -3.76 -5.06 -0.80
N TYR A 50 -3.66 -3.85 -0.24
CA TYR A 50 -2.63 -3.49 0.75
C TYR A 50 -2.77 -4.18 2.10
N PHE A 51 -3.91 -4.84 2.38
CA PHE A 51 -4.07 -5.70 3.56
C PHE A 51 -3.58 -7.14 3.37
N GLY A 52 -3.29 -7.55 2.13
CA GLY A 52 -2.93 -8.91 1.75
C GLY A 52 -1.65 -8.99 0.92
N LEU A 53 -0.70 -8.07 1.12
CA LEU A 53 0.48 -7.89 0.26
C LEU A 53 1.23 -9.20 -0.01
N LEU A 54 1.62 -9.93 1.03
CA LEU A 54 2.38 -11.18 0.90
C LEU A 54 1.49 -12.41 0.65
N ALA A 55 0.17 -12.27 0.79
CA ALA A 55 -0.74 -13.40 0.65
C ALA A 55 -0.85 -13.81 -0.83
N PRO A 56 -0.93 -15.11 -1.15
CA PRO A 56 -1.16 -15.56 -2.51
C PRO A 56 -2.44 -15.00 -3.13
N GLU A 57 -2.42 -14.76 -4.45
CA GLU A 57 -3.58 -14.29 -5.20
C GLU A 57 -4.79 -15.22 -5.10
N GLU A 58 -4.58 -16.53 -4.93
CA GLU A 58 -5.66 -17.52 -4.73
C GLU A 58 -6.50 -17.26 -3.47
N TYR A 59 -5.97 -16.48 -2.52
CA TYR A 59 -6.68 -16.04 -1.31
C TYR A 59 -7.07 -14.55 -1.35
N GLY A 60 -6.89 -13.89 -2.50
CA GLY A 60 -7.18 -12.46 -2.67
C GLY A 60 -6.06 -11.52 -2.19
N GLY A 61 -4.83 -12.02 -2.03
CA GLY A 61 -3.65 -11.18 -1.79
C GLY A 61 -2.96 -10.70 -3.06
N LEU A 62 -1.89 -9.92 -2.92
CA LEU A 62 -1.11 -9.41 -4.08
C LEU A 62 0.11 -10.28 -4.42
N GLY A 63 0.48 -11.24 -3.58
CA GLY A 63 1.63 -12.10 -3.80
C GLY A 63 2.96 -11.35 -3.96
N VAL A 64 3.09 -10.13 -3.45
CA VAL A 64 4.34 -9.36 -3.57
C VAL A 64 5.44 -10.01 -2.75
N ASP A 65 6.68 -9.86 -3.22
CA ASP A 65 7.82 -10.43 -2.51
C ASP A 65 8.13 -9.66 -1.21
N THR A 66 8.95 -10.26 -0.35
CA THR A 66 9.30 -9.68 0.95
C THR A 66 10.12 -8.40 0.84
N LEU A 67 10.84 -8.18 -0.27
CA LEU A 67 11.64 -6.98 -0.49
C LEU A 67 10.76 -5.82 -0.95
N SER A 68 9.74 -6.06 -1.77
CA SER A 68 8.67 -5.11 -2.10
C SER A 68 7.85 -4.69 -0.88
N TYR A 69 7.67 -5.58 0.09
CA TYR A 69 6.92 -5.29 1.33
C TYR A 69 7.71 -4.49 2.37
N ALA A 70 9.04 -4.56 2.35
CA ALA A 70 9.92 -3.96 3.34
C ALA A 70 10.02 -2.43 3.22
#